data_AF-A0A7S2FG10-F1
#
_entry.id   AF-A0A7S2FG10-F1
#
_cell.length_a   1.000
_cell.length_b   1.000
_cell.length_c   1.000
_cell.angle_alpha   90.00
_cell.angle_beta   90.00
_cell.angle_gamma   90.00
#
_symmetry.space_group_name_H-M   'P 1'
#
loop_
_entity.id
_entity.type
_entity.pdbx_description
1 polymer ?
#
loop_
_entity_poly.entity_id
_entity_poly.type
_entity_poly.pdbx_seq_one_letter_code
_entity_poly.pdbx_strand_id
1 'polypeptide(L)'
;RRKLLMVNGMHTVLAFMTLCKAGNASGGTRGALPLTEDKLQSPASDLVLTTLKTASKTEADVIWHWAVARCLLLLFEYDLDVMKDVHDCEHDSELCTVLLKYAKQTVERFSTARDTCGRVLGGGVTNRYKGRLAPVNEFLSTNLGPLDACSAKLIKMANVKLSEVVKSVAHLTAEAGVFAGVTPDAQDA
;
A
#
# COMPACT_ATOMS: atom_id res chain seq x y z
N ARG A 1 -5.56 1.58 -15.35
CA ARG A 1 -4.93 2.01 -14.08
C ARG A 1 -5.31 1.17 -12.85
N ARG A 2 -6.52 0.60 -12.71
CA ARG A 2 -6.92 -0.24 -11.56
C ARG A 2 -5.93 -1.38 -11.20
N LYS A 3 -5.43 -2.13 -12.19
CA LYS A 3 -4.40 -3.16 -11.98
C LYS A 3 -3.07 -2.58 -11.47
N LEU A 4 -2.72 -1.36 -11.91
CA LEU A 4 -1.48 -0.69 -11.52
C LEU A 4 -1.57 -0.14 -10.08
N LEU A 5 -2.73 0.43 -9.70
CA LEU A 5 -2.91 0.97 -8.36
C LEU A 5 -3.20 -0.12 -7.31
N MET A 6 -4.03 -1.11 -7.62
CA MET A 6 -4.42 -2.14 -6.64
C MET A 6 -3.46 -3.34 -6.66
N VAL A 7 -3.35 -4.07 -7.77
CA VAL A 7 -2.51 -5.29 -7.81
C VAL A 7 -1.03 -4.93 -7.67
N ASN A 8 -0.48 -4.11 -8.57
CA ASN A 8 0.95 -3.77 -8.52
C ASN A 8 1.28 -2.93 -7.27
N GLY A 9 0.37 -2.04 -6.86
CA GLY A 9 0.52 -1.22 -5.66
C GLY A 9 0.53 -2.04 -4.38
N MET A 10 -0.47 -2.91 -4.16
CA MET A 10 -0.50 -3.76 -2.98
C MET A 10 0.66 -4.75 -2.95
N HIS A 11 1.10 -5.26 -4.09
CA HIS A 11 2.27 -6.14 -4.13
C HIS A 11 3.53 -5.41 -3.64
N THR A 12 3.69 -4.14 -4.03
CA THR A 12 4.77 -3.28 -3.55
C THR A 12 4.64 -2.96 -2.06
N VAL A 13 3.42 -2.78 -1.54
CA VAL A 13 3.16 -2.65 -0.08
C VAL A 13 3.66 -3.88 0.67
N LEU A 14 3.32 -5.09 0.21
CA LEU A 14 3.77 -6.33 0.86
C LEU A 14 5.29 -6.46 0.86
N ALA A 15 5.95 -6.09 -0.25
CA ALA A 15 7.41 -6.09 -0.36
C ALA A 15 8.06 -5.13 0.64
N PHE A 16 7.63 -3.87 0.69
CA PHE A 16 8.20 -2.92 1.66
C PHE A 16 7.89 -3.29 3.10
N MET A 17 6.69 -3.77 3.40
CA MET A 17 6.36 -4.24 4.75
C MET A 17 7.27 -5.41 5.18
N THR A 18 7.59 -6.31 4.25
CA THR A 18 8.53 -7.41 4.49
C THR A 18 9.96 -6.90 4.73
N LEU A 19 10.41 -5.91 3.96
CA LEU A 19 11.73 -5.29 4.15
C LEU A 19 11.81 -4.56 5.50
N CYS A 20 10.80 -3.75 5.86
CA CYS A 20 10.75 -3.06 7.15
C CYS A 20 10.79 -4.06 8.30
N LYS A 21 9.99 -5.13 8.22
CA LYS A 21 9.99 -6.21 9.23
C LYS A 21 11.36 -6.86 9.39
N ALA A 22 12.03 -7.20 8.29
CA ALA A 22 13.35 -7.81 8.33
C ALA A 22 14.42 -6.84 8.84
N GLY A 23 14.37 -5.57 8.44
CA GLY A 23 15.31 -4.53 8.88
C GLY A 23 15.14 -4.14 10.35
N ASN A 24 13.92 -4.23 10.89
CA ASN A 24 13.61 -3.94 12.29
C ASN A 24 13.79 -5.15 13.23
N ALA A 25 14.06 -6.35 12.70
CA ALA A 25 14.30 -7.54 13.52
C ALA A 25 15.66 -7.47 14.24
N SER A 26 15.82 -8.23 15.33
CA SER A 26 17.09 -8.33 16.05
C SER A 26 18.22 -8.79 15.13
N GLY A 27 19.27 -7.98 14.99
CA GLY A 27 20.39 -8.22 14.08
C GLY A 27 20.12 -7.81 12.62
N GLY A 28 18.96 -7.23 12.32
CA GLY A 28 18.68 -6.59 11.04
C GLY A 28 19.40 -5.24 10.89
N THR A 29 19.72 -4.87 9.65
CA THR A 29 20.29 -3.56 9.32
C THR A 29 19.16 -2.59 8.98
N ARG A 30 18.78 -1.76 9.96
CA ARG A 30 17.83 -0.66 9.74
C ARG A 30 18.51 0.42 8.91
N GLY A 31 18.16 0.51 7.63
CA GLY A 31 18.74 1.49 6.70
C GLY A 31 20.00 0.98 5.99
N ALA A 32 20.10 1.34 4.71
CA ALA A 32 21.09 0.88 3.72
C ALA A 32 21.10 -0.65 3.51
N LEU A 33 20.05 -1.18 2.88
CA LEU A 33 20.19 -2.47 2.20
C LEU A 33 21.21 -2.29 1.07
N PRO A 34 22.10 -3.29 0.83
CA PRO A 34 22.96 -3.25 -0.33
C PRO A 34 22.09 -3.21 -1.58
N LEU A 35 22.09 -2.06 -2.24
CA LEU A 35 21.50 -1.86 -3.55
C LEU A 35 22.63 -1.86 -4.57
N THR A 36 22.44 -2.58 -5.66
CA THR A 36 23.27 -2.45 -6.86
C THR A 36 22.34 -2.01 -7.97
N GLU A 37 22.59 -0.83 -8.54
CA GLU A 37 21.73 -0.24 -9.58
C GLU A 37 20.24 -0.16 -9.16
N ASP A 38 19.96 0.30 -7.93
CA ASP A 38 18.61 0.40 -7.33
C ASP A 38 17.88 -0.96 -7.15
N LYS A 39 18.61 -2.09 -7.23
CA LYS A 39 18.05 -3.44 -7.01
C LYS A 39 18.55 -4.03 -5.70
N LEU A 40 17.64 -4.65 -4.96
CA LEU A 40 17.95 -5.43 -3.77
C LEU A 40 18.95 -6.54 -4.08
N GLN A 41 19.93 -6.70 -3.21
CA GLN A 41 20.83 -7.85 -3.20
C GLN A 41 20.41 -8.86 -2.14
N SER A 42 20.89 -10.10 -2.27
CA SER A 42 20.73 -11.13 -1.24
C SER A 42 21.40 -10.67 0.07
N PRO A 43 20.80 -10.97 1.24
CA PRO A 43 19.61 -11.81 1.43
C PRO A 43 18.27 -11.08 1.24
N ALA A 44 18.26 -9.75 1.12
CA ALA A 44 17.03 -8.96 1.08
C ALA A 44 16.16 -9.22 -0.17
N SER A 45 16.79 -9.53 -1.31
CA SER A 45 16.08 -9.94 -2.54
C SER A 45 15.29 -11.24 -2.38
N ASP A 46 15.74 -12.13 -1.49
CA ASP A 46 15.22 -13.50 -1.36
C ASP A 46 14.12 -13.61 -0.29
N LEU A 47 13.88 -12.52 0.46
CA LEU A 47 12.82 -12.44 1.45
C LEU A 47 11.47 -12.70 0.79
N VAL A 48 10.78 -13.73 1.27
CA VAL A 48 9.43 -14.08 0.84
C VAL A 48 8.44 -13.06 1.38
N LEU A 49 7.51 -12.61 0.55
CA LEU A 49 6.55 -11.58 0.93
C LEU A 49 5.70 -12.00 2.13
N THR A 50 5.50 -11.06 3.04
CA THR A 50 4.53 -11.16 4.13
C THR A 50 3.14 -11.00 3.52
N THR A 51 2.35 -12.07 3.52
CA THR A 51 0.98 -12.14 2.98
C THR A 51 -0.02 -12.29 4.12
N LEU A 52 -1.33 -12.23 3.85
CA LEU A 52 -2.35 -12.48 4.90
C LEU A 52 -2.20 -13.85 5.58
N LYS A 53 -1.63 -14.84 4.88
CA LYS A 53 -1.38 -16.18 5.44
C LYS A 53 -0.28 -16.20 6.51
N THR A 54 0.67 -15.27 6.42
CA THR A 54 1.86 -15.23 7.29
C THR A 54 1.92 -13.98 8.18
N ALA A 55 1.02 -13.03 7.95
CA ALA A 55 0.90 -11.79 8.70
C ALA A 55 0.33 -12.07 10.10
N SER A 56 0.90 -11.40 11.10
CA SER A 56 0.22 -11.17 12.38
C SER A 56 -1.06 -10.35 12.17
N LYS A 57 -1.91 -10.29 13.20
CA LYS A 57 -3.15 -9.50 13.14
C LYS A 57 -2.89 -8.03 12.80
N THR A 58 -1.91 -7.41 13.46
CA THR A 58 -1.54 -6.01 13.22
C THR A 58 -1.05 -5.79 11.79
N GLU A 59 -0.26 -6.73 11.24
CA GLU A 59 0.20 -6.66 9.85
C GLU A 59 -0.96 -6.83 8.86
N ALA A 60 -1.91 -7.72 9.16
CA ALA A 60 -3.12 -7.89 8.34
C ALA A 60 -3.98 -6.62 8.33
N ASP A 61 -4.09 -5.92 9.47
CA ASP A 61 -4.77 -4.63 9.56
C ASP A 61 -4.06 -3.57 8.69
N VAL A 62 -2.72 -3.49 8.75
CA VAL A 62 -1.93 -2.58 7.89
C VAL A 62 -2.14 -2.90 6.41
N ILE A 63 -2.13 -4.18 6.01
CA ILE A 63 -2.40 -4.59 4.63
C ILE A 63 -3.80 -4.11 4.20
N TRP A 64 -4.82 -4.30 5.05
CA TRP A 64 -6.18 -3.87 4.75
C TRP A 64 -6.30 -2.35 4.66
N HIS A 65 -5.69 -1.61 5.59
CA HIS A 65 -5.64 -0.15 5.55
C HIS A 65 -5.06 0.38 4.24
N TRP A 66 -3.97 -0.21 3.74
CA TRP A 66 -3.38 0.18 2.45
C TRP A 66 -4.29 -0.13 1.26
N ALA A 67 -5.03 -1.24 1.30
CA ALA A 67 -5.99 -1.57 0.26
C ALA A 67 -7.14 -0.55 0.22
N VAL A 68 -7.65 -0.17 1.40
CA VAL A 68 -8.70 0.85 1.56
C VAL A 68 -8.20 2.23 1.11
N ALA A 69 -6.99 2.64 1.50
CA ALA A 69 -6.39 3.90 1.07
C ALA A 69 -6.28 4.01 -0.46
N ARG A 70 -5.98 2.90 -1.14
CA ARG A 70 -5.94 2.85 -2.60
C ARG A 70 -7.33 2.92 -3.23
N CYS A 71 -8.36 2.37 -2.59
CA CYS A 71 -9.74 2.59 -3.01
C CYS A 71 -10.14 4.06 -2.90
N LEU A 72 -9.76 4.74 -1.80
CA LEU A 72 -9.99 6.18 -1.65
C LEU A 72 -9.27 6.98 -2.74
N LEU A 73 -8.02 6.67 -3.03
CA LEU A 73 -7.28 7.33 -4.11
C LEU A 73 -7.96 7.12 -5.47
N LEU A 74 -8.53 5.94 -5.73
CA LEU A 74 -9.32 5.72 -6.94
C LEU A 74 -10.58 6.60 -6.97
N LEU A 75 -11.32 6.70 -5.87
CA LEU A 75 -12.50 7.58 -5.82
C LEU A 75 -12.13 9.06 -5.99
N PHE A 76 -10.94 9.47 -5.56
CA PHE A 76 -10.43 10.82 -5.74
C PHE A 76 -9.96 11.11 -7.18
N GLU A 77 -9.32 10.14 -7.84
CA GLU A 77 -8.74 10.33 -9.18
C GLU A 77 -9.76 10.33 -10.31
N TYR A 78 -10.94 9.74 -10.10
CA TYR A 78 -11.95 9.57 -11.15
C TYR A 78 -13.28 10.15 -10.73
N ASP A 79 -14.00 10.67 -11.71
CA ASP A 79 -15.38 11.07 -11.53
C ASP A 79 -16.26 9.88 -11.11
N LEU A 80 -17.12 10.10 -10.11
CA LEU A 80 -17.94 9.05 -9.50
C LEU A 80 -18.98 8.48 -10.47
N ASP A 81 -19.55 9.32 -11.34
CA ASP A 81 -20.54 8.88 -12.33
C ASP A 81 -19.88 8.02 -13.39
N VAL A 82 -18.68 8.42 -13.85
CA VAL A 82 -17.86 7.60 -14.75
C VAL A 82 -17.47 6.27 -14.10
N MET A 83 -17.08 6.27 -12.82
CA MET A 83 -16.75 5.03 -12.12
C MET A 83 -17.95 4.09 -11.99
N LYS A 84 -19.13 4.63 -11.66
CA LYS A 84 -20.39 3.88 -11.56
C LYS A 84 -20.77 3.25 -12.91
N ASP A 85 -20.74 4.03 -13.98
CA ASP A 85 -21.05 3.57 -15.35
C ASP A 85 -20.13 2.42 -15.79
N VAL A 86 -18.81 2.58 -15.65
CA VAL A 86 -17.82 1.53 -15.99
C VAL A 86 -18.02 0.24 -15.19
N HIS A 87 -18.71 0.31 -14.07
CA HIS A 87 -18.96 -0.79 -13.15
C HIS A 87 -20.40 -1.29 -13.15
N ASP A 88 -21.26 -0.73 -14.00
CA ASP A 88 -22.69 -1.06 -14.03
C ASP A 88 -23.33 -0.94 -12.64
N CYS A 89 -23.04 0.18 -11.96
CA CYS A 89 -23.54 0.50 -10.62
C CYS A 89 -24.46 1.72 -10.69
N GLU A 90 -25.63 1.65 -10.04
CA GLU A 90 -26.55 2.78 -9.93
C GLU A 90 -26.29 3.60 -8.67
N HIS A 91 -25.72 2.96 -7.64
CA HIS A 91 -25.57 3.56 -6.32
C HIS A 91 -24.14 3.48 -5.77
N ASP A 92 -23.74 4.48 -4.98
CA ASP A 92 -22.43 4.53 -4.31
C ASP A 92 -22.12 3.28 -3.48
N SER A 93 -23.15 2.66 -2.87
CA SER A 93 -22.99 1.41 -2.11
C SER A 93 -22.55 0.24 -2.97
N GLU A 94 -23.02 0.17 -4.21
CA GLU A 94 -22.66 -0.88 -5.16
C GLU A 94 -21.22 -0.67 -5.62
N LEU A 95 -20.87 0.57 -5.98
CA LEU A 95 -19.49 0.92 -6.33
C LEU A 95 -18.52 0.60 -5.17
N CYS A 96 -18.86 1.00 -3.94
CA CYS A 96 -18.07 0.66 -2.74
C CYS A 96 -17.92 -0.85 -2.57
N THR A 97 -19.00 -1.62 -2.77
CA THR A 97 -18.97 -3.09 -2.69
C THR A 97 -18.03 -3.68 -3.73
N VAL A 98 -18.09 -3.20 -4.97
CA VAL A 98 -17.22 -3.64 -6.07
C VAL A 98 -15.74 -3.35 -5.76
N LEU A 99 -15.43 -2.13 -5.30
CA LEU A 99 -14.06 -1.73 -4.96
C LEU A 99 -13.50 -2.56 -3.80
N LEU A 100 -14.27 -2.71 -2.72
CA LEU A 100 -13.83 -3.47 -1.54
C LEU A 100 -13.73 -4.97 -1.81
N LYS A 101 -14.64 -5.54 -2.61
CA LYS A 101 -14.56 -6.94 -3.05
C LYS A 101 -13.30 -7.16 -3.87
N TYR A 102 -13.01 -6.28 -4.83
CA TYR A 102 -11.81 -6.39 -5.64
C TYR A 102 -10.52 -6.23 -4.80
N ALA A 103 -10.51 -5.32 -3.83
CA ALA A 103 -9.42 -5.15 -2.88
C ALA A 103 -9.17 -6.42 -2.06
N LYS A 104 -10.22 -7.02 -1.46
CA LYS A 104 -10.12 -8.28 -0.71
C LYS A 104 -9.56 -9.41 -1.58
N GLN A 105 -10.16 -9.63 -2.74
CA GLN A 105 -9.71 -10.67 -3.68
C GLN A 105 -8.25 -10.48 -4.11
N THR A 106 -7.83 -9.23 -4.31
CA THR A 106 -6.44 -8.90 -4.67
C THR A 106 -5.49 -9.28 -3.56
N VAL A 107 -5.80 -8.90 -2.32
CA VAL A 107 -4.93 -9.19 -1.18
C VAL A 107 -4.89 -10.71 -0.88
N GLU A 108 -6.04 -11.38 -0.94
CA GLU A 108 -6.14 -12.83 -0.76
C GLU A 108 -5.30 -13.60 -1.79
N ARG A 109 -5.33 -13.15 -3.06
CA ARG A 109 -4.56 -13.76 -4.15
C ARG A 109 -3.05 -13.76 -3.89
N PHE A 110 -2.48 -12.78 -3.18
CA PHE A 110 -1.04 -12.83 -2.87
C PHE A 110 -0.68 -14.00 -1.95
N SER A 111 -1.63 -14.54 -1.20
CA SER A 111 -1.40 -15.69 -0.32
C SER A 111 -1.30 -17.03 -1.06
N THR A 112 -1.62 -17.08 -2.36
CA THR A 112 -1.62 -18.32 -3.16
C THR A 112 -0.32 -18.56 -3.92
N ALA A 113 0.55 -17.54 -4.04
CA ALA A 113 1.81 -17.65 -4.77
C ALA A 113 2.98 -17.23 -3.89
N ARG A 114 4.09 -17.99 -3.96
CA ARG A 114 5.32 -17.62 -3.28
C ARG A 114 6.05 -16.57 -4.12
N ASP A 115 6.14 -15.35 -3.60
CA ASP A 115 6.89 -14.26 -4.21
C ASP A 115 7.96 -13.70 -3.27
N THR A 116 8.96 -13.01 -3.83
CA THR A 116 10.07 -12.39 -3.11
C THR A 116 10.15 -10.89 -3.34
N CYS A 117 10.78 -10.19 -2.38
CA CYS A 117 11.06 -8.75 -2.49
C CYS A 117 11.84 -8.41 -3.77
N GLY A 118 12.83 -9.23 -4.15
CA GLY A 118 13.64 -9.03 -5.35
C GLY A 118 12.82 -9.03 -6.64
N ARG A 119 11.83 -9.93 -6.78
CA ARG A 119 10.97 -9.94 -7.97
C ARG A 119 10.06 -8.71 -8.04
N VAL A 120 9.45 -8.33 -6.92
CA VAL A 120 8.51 -7.18 -6.89
C VAL A 120 9.24 -5.84 -7.09
N LEU A 121 10.40 -5.70 -6.45
CA LEU A 121 11.18 -4.47 -6.40
C LEU A 121 12.30 -4.43 -7.44
N GLY A 122 12.48 -5.47 -8.25
CA GLY A 122 13.55 -5.56 -9.26
C GLY A 122 13.50 -4.52 -10.40
N GLY A 123 12.40 -3.77 -10.50
CA GLY A 123 12.30 -2.59 -11.37
C GLY A 123 12.80 -1.29 -10.73
N GLY A 124 13.54 -1.38 -9.63
CA GLY A 124 14.09 -0.26 -8.87
C GLY A 124 13.34 -0.01 -7.56
N VAL A 125 14.00 -0.16 -6.42
CA VAL A 125 13.42 0.09 -5.09
C VAL A 125 12.91 1.53 -5.00
N THR A 126 13.74 2.49 -5.41
CA THR A 126 13.41 3.91 -5.41
C THR A 126 12.21 4.20 -6.33
N ASN A 127 12.22 3.64 -7.54
CA ASN A 127 11.14 3.82 -8.51
C ASN A 127 9.80 3.26 -7.98
N ARG A 128 9.85 2.12 -7.30
CA ARG A 128 8.66 1.48 -6.72
C ARG A 128 8.13 2.26 -5.53
N TYR A 129 9.01 2.81 -4.70
CA TYR A 129 8.61 3.70 -3.60
C TYR A 129 7.92 4.96 -4.14
N LYS A 130 8.62 5.75 -4.97
CA LYS A 130 8.14 7.04 -5.48
C LYS A 130 6.90 6.91 -6.36
N GLY A 131 6.80 5.83 -7.13
CA GLY A 131 5.68 5.63 -8.05
C GLY A 131 4.47 4.90 -7.44
N ARG A 132 4.58 4.30 -6.24
CA ARG A 132 3.50 3.43 -5.73
C ARG A 132 3.16 3.60 -4.25
N LEU A 133 4.11 3.96 -3.38
CA LEU A 133 3.83 4.19 -1.95
C LEU A 133 3.62 5.67 -1.68
N ALA A 134 4.64 6.49 -2.00
CA ALA A 134 4.64 7.92 -1.72
C ALA A 134 3.38 8.66 -2.21
N PRO A 135 2.85 8.40 -3.42
CA PRO A 135 1.67 9.12 -3.91
C PRO A 135 0.41 8.83 -3.10
N VAL A 136 0.29 7.64 -2.51
CA VAL A 136 -0.86 7.29 -1.64
C VAL A 136 -0.76 8.05 -0.33
N ASN A 137 0.45 8.16 0.23
CA ASN A 137 0.67 8.94 1.44
C ASN A 137 0.43 10.43 1.21
N GLU A 138 0.99 10.99 0.13
CA GLU A 138 0.80 12.38 -0.28
C GLU A 138 -0.69 12.71 -0.48
N PHE A 139 -1.42 11.81 -1.15
CA PHE A 139 -2.87 11.94 -1.27
C PHE A 139 -3.56 12.04 0.10
N LEU A 140 -3.27 11.11 1.01
CA LEU A 140 -3.90 11.10 2.33
C LEU A 140 -3.50 12.28 3.21
N SER A 141 -2.26 12.77 3.11
CA SER A 141 -1.75 13.86 3.93
C SER A 141 -2.15 15.24 3.43
N THR A 142 -2.29 15.40 2.11
CA THR A 142 -2.37 16.73 1.48
C THR A 142 -3.68 16.95 0.74
N ASN A 143 -4.22 15.91 0.08
CA ASN A 143 -5.28 16.07 -0.92
C ASN A 143 -6.63 15.47 -0.51
N LEU A 144 -6.68 14.60 0.50
CA LEU A 144 -7.91 13.89 0.88
C LEU A 144 -9.05 14.84 1.26
N GLY A 145 -8.74 15.95 1.94
CA GLY A 145 -9.74 16.89 2.44
C GLY A 145 -10.83 16.23 3.28
N PRO A 146 -11.99 16.89 3.46
CA PRO A 146 -13.19 16.24 3.97
C PRO A 146 -13.66 15.14 3.00
N LEU A 147 -14.03 13.98 3.53
CA LEU A 147 -14.55 12.89 2.69
C LEU A 147 -15.89 13.28 2.06
N ASP A 148 -16.01 13.04 0.76
CA ASP A 148 -17.31 13.00 0.09
C ASP A 148 -18.18 11.83 0.63
N ALA A 149 -19.47 11.82 0.24
CA ALA A 149 -20.42 10.84 0.72
C ALA A 149 -20.06 9.39 0.34
N CYS A 150 -19.49 9.16 -0.84
CA CYS A 150 -19.09 7.85 -1.33
C CYS A 150 -17.83 7.35 -0.62
N SER A 151 -16.82 8.21 -0.46
CA SER A 151 -15.60 7.94 0.31
C SER A 151 -15.88 7.65 1.78
N ALA A 152 -16.77 8.42 2.42
CA ALA A 152 -17.22 8.17 3.80
C ALA A 152 -17.95 6.82 3.92
N LYS A 153 -18.78 6.49 2.93
CA LYS A 153 -19.46 5.20 2.85
C LYS A 153 -18.47 4.04 2.69
N LEU A 154 -17.46 4.20 1.84
CA LEU A 154 -16.40 3.20 1.64
C LEU A 154 -15.66 2.90 2.95
N ILE A 155 -15.25 3.91 3.72
CA ILE A 155 -14.61 3.73 5.03
C ILE A 155 -15.53 2.96 5.99
N LYS A 156 -16.81 3.33 6.07
CA LYS A 156 -17.78 2.65 6.93
C LYS A 156 -17.95 1.17 6.53
N MET A 157 -18.08 0.89 5.23
CA MET A 157 -18.24 -0.47 4.70
C MET A 157 -16.97 -1.31 4.84
N ALA A 158 -15.79 -0.69 4.79
CA ALA A 158 -14.52 -1.34 5.03
C ALA A 158 -14.28 -1.69 6.51
N ASN A 159 -15.12 -1.17 7.41
CA ASN A 159 -15.05 -1.35 8.86
C ASN A 159 -13.69 -0.94 9.45
N VAL A 160 -13.20 0.23 9.05
CA VAL A 160 -11.94 0.81 9.53
C VAL A 160 -12.16 2.26 9.96
N LYS A 161 -11.27 2.80 10.80
CA LYS A 161 -11.24 4.24 11.08
C LYS A 161 -10.30 4.93 10.11
N LEU A 162 -10.72 6.07 9.56
CA LEU A 162 -9.87 6.84 8.65
C LEU A 162 -8.52 7.21 9.28
N SER A 163 -8.51 7.59 10.57
CA SER A 163 -7.29 7.92 11.29
C SER A 163 -6.30 6.76 11.38
N GLU A 164 -6.78 5.52 11.51
CA GLU A 164 -5.94 4.31 11.54
C GLU A 164 -5.39 3.99 10.14
N VAL A 165 -6.17 4.24 9.10
CA VAL A 165 -5.73 4.15 7.69
C VAL A 165 -4.60 5.13 7.43
N VAL A 166 -4.81 6.41 7.73
CA VAL A 166 -3.80 7.48 7.55
C VAL A 166 -2.52 7.15 8.32
N LYS A 167 -2.65 6.77 9.60
CA LYS A 167 -1.50 6.40 10.44
C LYS A 167 -0.71 5.22 9.86
N SER A 168 -1.39 4.18 9.37
CA SER A 168 -0.75 2.98 8.82
C SER A 168 -0.01 3.28 7.51
N VAL A 169 -0.60 4.12 6.65
CA VAL A 169 0.02 4.53 5.39
C VAL A 169 1.23 5.42 5.64
N ALA A 170 1.11 6.41 6.51
CA ALA A 170 2.21 7.30 6.88
C ALA A 170 3.37 6.53 7.51
N HIS A 171 3.08 5.63 8.45
CA HIS A 171 4.10 4.83 9.13
C HIS A 171 4.89 3.96 8.15
N LEU A 172 4.20 3.13 7.34
CA LEU A 172 4.90 2.26 6.39
C LEU A 172 5.66 3.09 5.33
N THR A 173 5.11 4.22 4.89
CA THR A 173 5.79 5.09 3.91
C THR A 173 7.06 5.71 4.48
N ALA A 174 7.06 6.12 5.76
CA ALA A 174 8.25 6.62 6.44
C ALA A 174 9.30 5.52 6.62
N GLU A 175 8.89 4.35 7.11
CA GLU A 175 9.81 3.21 7.28
C GLU A 175 10.38 2.72 5.96
N ALA A 176 9.57 2.68 4.89
CA ALA A 176 10.01 2.27 3.57
C ALA A 176 10.93 3.30 2.90
N GLY A 177 10.81 4.57 3.25
CA GLY A 177 11.57 5.68 2.67
C GLY A 177 13.08 5.52 2.83
N VAL A 178 13.52 4.92 3.94
CA VAL A 178 14.96 4.68 4.20
C VAL A 178 15.60 3.77 3.15
N PHE A 179 14.84 2.86 2.54
CA PHE A 179 15.33 1.98 1.46
C PHE A 179 15.37 2.68 0.10
N ALA A 180 14.64 3.77 -0.05
CA ALA A 180 14.59 4.59 -1.26
C ALA A 180 15.50 5.83 -1.17
N GLY A 181 16.34 5.92 -0.15
CA GLY A 181 17.23 7.06 0.10
C GLY A 181 16.49 8.34 0.51
N VAL A 182 15.25 8.22 0.99
CA VAL A 182 14.52 9.34 1.59
C VAL A 182 14.94 9.42 3.05
N THR A 183 15.74 10.43 3.40
CA THR A 183 15.96 10.80 4.78
C THR A 183 14.65 11.32 5.37
N PRO A 184 14.29 10.94 6.61
CA PRO A 184 13.25 11.68 7.32
C PRO A 184 13.67 13.16 7.30
N ASP A 185 12.79 14.05 6.84
CA ASP A 185 13.01 15.48 7.07
C ASP A 185 13.33 15.62 8.55
N ALA A 186 14.47 16.26 8.86
CA ALA A 186 14.79 16.67 10.21
C ALA A 186 13.60 17.53 10.66
N GLN A 187 12.69 16.93 11.43
CA GLN A 187 11.65 17.69 12.09
C GLN A 187 12.35 18.77 12.90
N ASP A 188 11.97 20.01 12.62
CA ASP A 188 12.59 21.24 13.09
C ASP A 188 13.14 21.11 14.53
N ALA A 189 14.42 21.47 14.65
CA ALA A 189 15.11 21.66 15.92
C ALA A 189 14.47 22.77 16.77
#